data_AF-A0A7S7M7U3-F1
#
_entry.id   AF-A0A7S7M7U3-F1
#
_cell.length_a   1.000
_cell.length_b   1.000
_cell.length_c   1.000
_cell.angle_alpha   90.00
_cell.angle_beta   90.00
_cell.angle_gamma   90.00
#
_symmetry.space_group_name_H-M   'P 1'
#
loop_
_entity.id
_entity.type
_entity.pdbx_description
1 polymer ?
#
loop_
_entity_poly.entity_id
_entity_poly.type
_entity_poly.pdbx_seq_one_letter_code
_entity_poly.pdbx_strand_id
1 'polypeptide(L)'
;MDAWIPVLSSIVAAATAIIAQKIATGSVWKQQLGKYKIEESLAVMECAQKIKRHFEGMGGSLSGRKEPEVNSPEDEKKEAMRRDKELAAHLSALSGALDELKMHSVRLSALGSDKVRKACDDLDGLLYEYFVQALEQAQRDGKFIAANHHAADEKIKTSIDYLTDSIREDLKC
;
A
#
# COMPACT_ATOMS: atom_id res chain seq x y z
N MET A 1 53.78 -27.57 -37.50
CA MET A 1 54.14 -27.25 -36.11
C MET A 1 52.99 -26.42 -35.51
N ASP A 2 51.74 -26.90 -35.58
CA ASP A 2 50.54 -26.01 -35.58
C ASP A 2 49.35 -26.51 -34.74
N ALA A 3 49.57 -27.47 -33.83
CA ALA A 3 48.48 -28.06 -33.03
C ALA A 3 47.95 -27.16 -31.89
N TRP A 4 48.62 -26.03 -31.61
CA TRP A 4 48.36 -25.16 -30.45
C TRP A 4 47.41 -23.99 -30.78
N ILE A 5 47.31 -23.60 -32.05
CA ILE A 5 46.37 -22.57 -32.54
C ILE A 5 44.89 -22.97 -32.31
N PRO A 6 44.43 -24.21 -32.63
CA PRO A 6 43.04 -24.60 -32.38
C PRO A 6 42.69 -24.79 -30.89
N VAL A 7 43.67 -25.09 -30.04
CA VAL A 7 43.48 -25.16 -28.58
C VAL A 7 43.33 -23.76 -27.99
N LEU A 8 44.13 -22.81 -28.43
CA LEU A 8 44.01 -21.40 -28.01
C LEU A 8 42.69 -20.77 -28.49
N SER A 9 42.25 -21.05 -29.71
CA SER A 9 40.99 -20.49 -30.24
C SER A 9 39.76 -21.05 -29.51
N SER A 10 39.76 -22.33 -29.14
CA SER A 10 38.67 -22.95 -28.36
C SER A 10 38.59 -22.43 -26.92
N ILE A 11 39.74 -22.16 -26.28
CA ILE A 11 39.78 -21.52 -24.95
C ILE A 11 39.21 -20.11 -25.00
N VAL A 12 39.58 -19.32 -26.01
CA VAL A 12 39.06 -17.95 -26.19
C VAL A 12 37.54 -17.98 -26.44
N ALA A 13 37.05 -18.89 -27.30
CA ALA A 13 35.62 -19.04 -27.56
C ALA A 13 34.83 -19.48 -26.32
N ALA A 14 35.39 -20.37 -25.50
CA ALA A 14 34.76 -20.77 -24.23
C ALA A 14 34.71 -19.62 -23.23
N ALA A 15 35.79 -18.84 -23.10
CA ALA A 15 35.84 -17.68 -22.21
C ALA A 15 34.85 -16.59 -22.62
N THR A 16 34.74 -16.28 -23.93
CA THR A 16 33.76 -15.31 -24.44
C THR A 16 32.33 -15.80 -24.26
N ALA A 17 32.06 -17.10 -24.44
CA ALA A 17 30.75 -17.68 -24.17
C ALA A 17 30.35 -17.58 -22.69
N ILE A 18 31.26 -17.83 -21.74
CA ILE A 18 31.00 -17.69 -20.29
C ILE A 18 30.70 -16.22 -19.94
N ILE A 19 31.47 -15.28 -20.49
CA ILE A 19 31.26 -13.84 -20.27
C ILE A 19 29.92 -13.40 -20.87
N ALA A 20 29.62 -13.79 -22.12
CA ALA A 20 28.36 -13.49 -22.78
C ALA A 20 27.17 -14.09 -22.03
N GLN A 21 27.30 -15.32 -21.53
CA GLN A 21 26.28 -15.97 -20.71
C GLN A 21 26.08 -15.22 -19.39
N LYS A 22 27.14 -14.83 -18.68
CA LYS A 22 27.02 -14.00 -17.47
C LYS A 22 26.35 -12.66 -17.74
N ILE A 23 26.69 -11.99 -18.85
CA ILE A 23 26.06 -10.72 -19.25
C ILE A 23 24.59 -10.93 -19.58
N ALA A 24 24.25 -11.97 -20.36
CA ALA A 24 22.89 -12.30 -20.73
C ALA A 24 22.03 -12.66 -19.50
N THR A 25 22.55 -13.51 -18.60
CA THR A 25 21.86 -13.86 -17.34
C THR A 25 21.71 -12.65 -16.43
N GLY A 26 22.72 -11.78 -16.35
CA GLY A 26 22.62 -10.52 -15.60
C GLY A 26 21.59 -9.56 -16.17
N SER A 27 21.47 -9.49 -17.50
CA SER A 27 20.46 -8.69 -18.20
C SER A 27 19.04 -9.22 -17.94
N VAL A 28 18.84 -10.54 -18.07
CA VAL A 28 17.55 -11.20 -17.79
C VAL A 28 17.15 -11.03 -16.32
N TRP A 29 18.09 -11.18 -15.39
CA TRP A 29 17.85 -10.97 -13.96
C TRP A 29 17.41 -9.53 -13.67
N LYS A 30 18.10 -8.53 -14.22
CA LYS A 30 17.71 -7.12 -14.07
C LYS A 30 16.33 -6.84 -14.67
N GLN A 31 16.02 -7.43 -15.82
CA GLN A 31 14.72 -7.29 -16.45
C GLN A 31 13.60 -7.91 -15.59
N GLN A 32 13.84 -9.08 -15.00
CA GLN A 32 12.90 -9.72 -14.09
C GLN A 32 12.69 -8.89 -12.82
N LEU A 33 13.76 -8.41 -12.18
CA LEU A 33 13.66 -7.54 -11.01
C LEU A 33 12.88 -6.25 -11.33
N GLY A 34 13.14 -5.63 -12.48
CA GLY A 34 12.40 -4.46 -12.94
C GLY A 34 10.90 -4.75 -13.11
N LYS A 35 10.55 -5.91 -13.66
CA LYS A 35 9.16 -6.34 -13.80
C LYS A 35 8.49 -6.51 -12.42
N TYR A 36 9.13 -7.24 -11.50
CA TYR A 36 8.61 -7.40 -10.14
C TYR A 36 8.46 -6.08 -9.40
N LYS A 37 9.41 -5.15 -9.57
CA LYS A 37 9.36 -3.81 -8.99
C LYS A 37 8.14 -3.01 -9.49
N ILE A 38 7.82 -3.11 -10.78
CA ILE A 38 6.63 -2.47 -11.36
C ILE A 38 5.35 -3.12 -10.80
N GLU A 39 5.27 -4.45 -10.77
CA GLU A 39 4.10 -5.17 -10.25
C GLU A 39 3.81 -4.82 -8.78
N GLU A 40 4.84 -4.85 -7.93
CA GLU A 40 4.72 -4.51 -6.51
C GLU A 40 4.39 -3.02 -6.30
N SER A 41 4.94 -2.13 -7.13
CA SER A 41 4.59 -0.70 -7.12
C SER A 41 3.12 -0.45 -7.45
N LEU A 42 2.58 -1.14 -8.46
CA LEU A 42 1.17 -1.06 -8.81
C LEU A 42 0.27 -1.63 -7.70
N ALA A 43 0.68 -2.74 -7.08
CA ALA A 43 -0.04 -3.31 -5.95
C ALA A 43 -0.11 -2.36 -4.75
N VAL A 44 0.99 -1.66 -4.44
CA VAL A 44 0.99 -0.60 -3.41
C VAL A 44 0.01 0.53 -3.74
N MET A 45 -0.01 1.01 -4.99
CA MET A 45 -0.97 2.02 -5.42
C MET A 45 -2.42 1.55 -5.28
N GLU A 46 -2.71 0.31 -5.68
CA GLU A 46 -4.04 -0.27 -5.53
C GLU A 46 -4.46 -0.34 -4.05
N CYS A 47 -3.56 -0.77 -3.17
CA CYS A 47 -3.81 -0.79 -1.71
C CYS A 47 -4.08 0.61 -1.17
N ALA A 48 -3.28 1.61 -1.56
CA ALA A 48 -3.49 3.00 -1.17
C ALA A 48 -4.87 3.54 -1.61
N GLN A 49 -5.32 3.20 -2.82
CA GLN A 49 -6.66 3.58 -3.29
C GLN A 49 -7.79 2.84 -2.55
N LYS A 50 -7.60 1.55 -2.22
CA LYS A 50 -8.55 0.81 -1.36
C LYS A 50 -8.65 1.47 0.02
N ILE A 51 -7.51 1.80 0.62
CA ILE A 51 -7.43 2.51 1.90
C ILE A 51 -8.24 3.80 1.85
N LYS A 52 -7.99 4.66 0.87
CA LYS A 52 -8.73 5.91 0.68
C LYS A 52 -10.24 5.66 0.59
N ARG A 53 -10.66 4.75 -0.30
CA ARG A 53 -12.08 4.44 -0.52
C ARG A 53 -12.77 3.96 0.75
N HIS A 54 -12.12 3.08 1.51
CA HIS A 54 -12.69 2.56 2.75
C HIS A 54 -12.68 3.61 3.86
N PHE A 55 -11.66 4.45 3.93
CA PHE A 55 -11.62 5.57 4.85
C PHE A 55 -12.75 6.57 4.59
N GLU A 56 -12.92 7.03 3.35
CA GLU A 56 -14.04 7.88 2.93
C GLU A 56 -15.41 7.22 3.23
N GLY A 57 -15.52 5.91 2.99
CA GLY A 57 -16.71 5.12 3.30
C GLY A 57 -17.06 5.14 4.79
N MET A 58 -16.06 5.05 5.68
CA MET A 58 -16.30 5.20 7.13
C MET A 58 -16.88 6.57 7.46
N GLY A 59 -16.35 7.64 6.86
CA GLY A 59 -16.89 8.99 7.00
C GLY A 59 -18.36 9.07 6.61
N GLY A 60 -18.73 8.45 5.49
CA GLY A 60 -20.11 8.32 5.03
C GLY A 60 -21.01 7.58 6.02
N SER A 61 -20.55 6.44 6.55
CA SER A 61 -21.32 5.65 7.52
C SER A 61 -21.49 6.36 8.86
N LEU A 62 -20.59 7.27 9.24
CA LEU A 62 -20.65 8.04 10.50
C LEU A 62 -21.37 9.39 10.38
N SER A 63 -21.33 10.03 9.21
CA SER A 63 -21.81 11.42 9.03
C SER A 63 -23.32 11.58 9.27
N GLY A 64 -23.72 12.38 10.25
CA GLY A 64 -25.13 12.60 10.57
C GLY A 64 -25.84 11.37 11.16
N ARG A 65 -25.10 10.34 11.60
CA ARG A 65 -25.67 9.22 12.35
C ARG A 65 -26.18 9.74 13.69
N LYS A 66 -27.44 9.45 14.01
CA LYS A 66 -28.01 9.60 15.36
C LYS A 66 -28.04 8.24 16.04
N GLU A 67 -27.73 8.23 17.32
CA GLU A 67 -27.87 7.04 18.13
C GLU A 67 -29.35 6.88 18.50
N PRO A 68 -30.01 5.78 18.12
CA PRO A 68 -31.43 5.62 18.36
C PRO A 68 -31.70 5.50 19.86
N GLU A 69 -32.72 6.21 20.33
CA GLU A 69 -33.21 6.09 21.70
C GLU A 69 -34.06 4.83 21.86
N VAL A 70 -34.34 4.44 23.11
CA VAL A 70 -35.17 3.24 23.42
C VAL A 70 -36.53 3.31 22.70
N ASN A 71 -37.10 4.51 22.59
CA ASN A 71 -38.39 4.78 21.96
C ASN A 71 -38.30 5.26 20.50
N SER A 72 -37.11 5.25 19.89
CA SER A 72 -36.96 5.61 18.47
C SER A 72 -37.82 4.70 17.58
N PRO A 73 -38.38 5.23 16.47
CA PRO A 73 -39.10 4.44 15.47
C PRO A 73 -38.25 3.28 14.96
N GLU A 74 -38.90 2.18 14.60
CA GLU A 74 -38.23 0.96 14.12
C GLU A 74 -37.36 1.22 12.88
N ASP A 75 -37.78 2.12 12.01
CA ASP A 75 -37.02 2.50 10.81
C ASP A 75 -35.72 3.23 11.16
N GLU A 76 -35.71 4.05 12.21
CA GLU A 76 -34.49 4.74 12.69
C GLU A 76 -33.50 3.72 13.28
N LYS A 77 -33.99 2.73 14.04
CA LYS A 77 -33.17 1.63 14.57
C LYS A 77 -32.56 0.78 13.44
N LYS A 78 -33.36 0.43 12.43
CA LYS A 78 -32.88 -0.32 11.25
C LYS A 78 -31.82 0.45 10.48
N GLU A 79 -32.01 1.75 10.28
CA GLU A 79 -31.04 2.59 9.59
C GLU A 79 -29.73 2.70 10.37
N ALA A 80 -29.80 2.89 11.70
CA ALA A 80 -28.62 2.90 12.55
C ALA A 80 -27.84 1.56 12.47
N MET A 81 -28.54 0.41 12.56
CA MET A 81 -27.94 -0.92 12.41
C MET A 81 -27.31 -1.13 11.03
N ARG A 82 -27.96 -0.65 9.95
CA ARG A 82 -27.41 -0.72 8.59
C ARG A 82 -26.09 0.03 8.51
N ARG A 83 -26.05 1.27 9.01
CA ARG A 83 -24.86 2.12 9.01
C ARG A 83 -23.73 1.55 9.88
N ASP A 84 -24.06 0.95 11.02
CA ASP A 84 -23.08 0.26 11.86
C ASP A 84 -22.44 -0.93 11.16
N LYS A 85 -23.26 -1.71 10.44
CA LYS A 85 -22.76 -2.82 9.63
C LYS A 85 -21.85 -2.34 8.51
N GLU A 86 -22.19 -1.23 7.86
CA GLU A 86 -21.36 -0.61 6.82
C GLU A 86 -20.04 -0.08 7.37
N LEU A 87 -20.08 0.59 8.52
CA LEU A 87 -18.87 1.05 9.21
C LEU A 87 -17.95 -0.12 9.56
N ALA A 88 -18.51 -1.19 10.13
CA ALA A 88 -17.74 -2.40 10.46
C ALA A 88 -17.12 -3.05 9.21
N ALA A 89 -17.86 -3.08 8.10
CA ALA A 89 -17.34 -3.59 6.83
C ALA A 89 -16.20 -2.72 6.29
N HIS A 90 -16.32 -1.40 6.37
CA HIS A 90 -15.27 -0.48 5.96
C HIS A 90 -14.02 -0.60 6.84
N LEU A 91 -14.17 -0.71 8.16
CA LEU A 91 -13.06 -0.95 9.09
C LEU A 91 -12.33 -2.25 8.78
N SER A 92 -13.06 -3.34 8.57
CA SER A 92 -12.48 -4.64 8.23
C SER A 92 -11.72 -4.59 6.90
N ALA A 93 -12.29 -3.94 5.89
CA ALA A 93 -11.66 -3.82 4.58
C ALA A 93 -10.44 -2.90 4.59
N LEU A 94 -10.48 -1.83 5.40
CA LEU A 94 -9.35 -0.94 5.61
C LEU A 94 -8.18 -1.67 6.29
N SER A 95 -8.46 -2.46 7.34
CA SER A 95 -7.45 -3.30 7.99
C SER A 95 -6.79 -4.26 7.02
N GLY A 96 -7.59 -4.95 6.19
CA GLY A 96 -7.04 -5.86 5.17
C GLY A 96 -6.17 -5.14 4.13
N ALA A 97 -6.59 -3.95 3.69
CA ALA A 97 -5.81 -3.15 2.76
C ALA A 97 -4.49 -2.64 3.36
N LEU A 98 -4.44 -2.36 4.67
CA LEU A 98 -3.21 -1.99 5.37
C LEU A 98 -2.24 -3.16 5.50
N ASP A 99 -2.75 -4.36 5.81
CA ASP A 99 -1.93 -5.58 5.84
C ASP A 99 -1.33 -5.89 4.47
N GLU A 100 -2.11 -5.76 3.40
CA GLU A 100 -1.64 -5.88 2.02
C GLU A 100 -0.57 -4.81 1.71
N LEU A 101 -0.83 -3.54 2.04
CA LEU A 101 0.11 -2.43 1.83
C LEU A 101 1.46 -2.72 2.50
N LYS A 102 1.44 -3.19 3.75
CA LYS A 102 2.64 -3.53 4.53
C LYS A 102 3.42 -4.69 3.91
N MET A 103 2.72 -5.72 3.43
CA MET A 103 3.36 -6.84 2.75
C MET A 103 4.07 -6.38 1.47
N HIS A 104 3.40 -5.56 0.64
CA HIS A 104 3.97 -5.03 -0.60
C HIS A 104 5.11 -4.04 -0.35
N SER A 105 5.00 -3.18 0.68
CA SER A 105 6.06 -2.21 1.02
C SER A 105 7.36 -2.89 1.45
N VAL A 106 7.28 -4.00 2.20
CA VAL A 106 8.44 -4.81 2.57
C VAL A 106 9.11 -5.44 1.35
N ARG A 107 8.32 -5.96 0.40
CA ARG A 107 8.85 -6.53 -0.85
C ARG A 107 9.54 -5.47 -1.72
N LEU A 108 8.94 -4.28 -1.82
CA LEU A 108 9.56 -3.15 -2.52
C LEU A 108 10.90 -2.72 -1.89
N SER A 109 11.00 -2.69 -0.57
CA SER A 109 12.28 -2.42 0.10
C SER A 109 13.32 -3.50 -0.18
N ALA A 110 12.92 -4.78 -0.25
CA ALA A 110 13.81 -5.85 -0.69
C ALA A 110 14.29 -5.69 -2.16
N LEU A 111 13.53 -4.96 -2.98
CA LEU A 111 13.88 -4.58 -4.36
C LEU A 111 14.65 -3.24 -4.44
N GLY A 112 14.96 -2.61 -3.30
CA GLY A 112 15.72 -1.35 -3.22
C GLY A 112 14.88 -0.07 -3.24
N SER A 113 13.55 -0.17 -3.14
CA SER A 113 12.61 0.97 -3.19
C SER A 113 12.35 1.57 -1.80
N ASP A 114 13.39 1.93 -1.06
CA ASP A 114 13.25 2.37 0.34
C ASP A 114 12.44 3.66 0.50
N LYS A 115 12.49 4.56 -0.49
CA LYS A 115 11.67 5.77 -0.51
C LYS A 115 10.17 5.45 -0.59
N VAL A 116 9.80 4.49 -1.44
CA VAL A 116 8.40 4.05 -1.58
C VAL A 116 7.93 3.39 -0.29
N ARG A 117 8.76 2.53 0.32
CA ARG A 117 8.46 1.94 1.62
C ARG A 117 8.21 3.00 2.69
N LYS A 118 9.08 4.01 2.78
CA LYS A 118 8.90 5.08 3.76
C LYS A 118 7.57 5.83 3.55
N ALA A 119 7.20 6.12 2.30
CA ALA A 119 5.92 6.73 2.01
C ALA A 119 4.72 5.83 2.41
N CYS A 120 4.83 4.50 2.30
CA CYS A 120 3.82 3.58 2.83
C CYS A 120 3.76 3.61 4.36
N ASP A 121 4.91 3.63 5.05
CA ASP A 121 4.98 3.67 6.51
C ASP A 121 4.40 5.00 7.05
N ASP A 122 4.63 6.12 6.34
CA ASP A 122 4.04 7.43 6.67
C ASP A 122 2.50 7.39 6.53
N LEU A 123 1.97 6.73 5.49
CA LEU A 123 0.53 6.56 5.30
C LEU A 123 -0.11 5.70 6.41
N ASP A 124 0.52 4.58 6.78
CA ASP A 124 0.08 3.71 7.88
C ASP A 124 0.09 4.49 9.21
N GLY A 125 1.14 5.28 9.46
CA GLY A 125 1.26 6.14 10.63
C GLY A 125 0.13 7.15 10.76
N LEU A 126 -0.27 7.80 9.66
CA LEU A 126 -1.40 8.74 9.67
C LEU A 126 -2.73 8.08 10.05
N LEU A 127 -2.97 6.87 9.57
CA LEU A 127 -4.18 6.10 9.91
C LEU A 127 -4.15 5.63 11.35
N TYR A 128 -3.00 5.14 11.82
CA TYR A 128 -2.80 4.77 13.21
C TYR A 128 -3.08 5.95 14.16
N GLU A 129 -2.50 7.12 13.88
CA GLU A 129 -2.74 8.34 14.65
C GLU A 129 -4.22 8.72 14.68
N TYR A 130 -4.91 8.64 13.54
CA TYR A 130 -6.35 8.91 13.47
C TYR A 130 -7.14 7.96 14.39
N PHE A 131 -6.86 6.65 14.34
CA PHE A 131 -7.57 5.67 15.15
C PHE A 131 -7.29 5.81 16.64
N VAL A 132 -6.05 6.09 17.02
CA VAL A 132 -5.69 6.35 18.42
C VAL A 132 -6.46 7.57 18.94
N GLN A 133 -6.45 8.69 18.21
CA GLN A 133 -7.20 9.89 18.60
C GLN A 133 -8.70 9.61 18.71
N ALA A 134 -9.26 8.86 17.76
CA ALA A 134 -10.68 8.53 17.75
C ALA A 134 -11.06 7.60 18.92
N LEU A 135 -10.19 6.66 19.31
CA LEU A 135 -10.36 5.81 20.48
C LEU A 135 -10.28 6.60 21.79
N GLU A 136 -9.29 7.48 21.92
CA GLU A 136 -9.15 8.34 23.09
C GLU A 136 -10.33 9.30 23.27
N GLN A 137 -10.90 9.78 22.17
CA GLN A 137 -12.13 10.57 22.21
C GLN A 137 -13.33 9.71 22.60
N ALA A 138 -13.45 8.50 22.03
CA ALA A 138 -14.53 7.58 22.37
C ALA A 138 -14.51 7.16 23.85
N GLN A 139 -13.33 6.99 24.45
CA GLN A 139 -13.20 6.72 25.88
C GLN A 139 -13.64 7.89 26.77
N ARG A 140 -13.43 9.14 26.32
CA ARG A 140 -13.83 10.35 27.05
C ARG A 140 -15.31 10.65 26.91
N ASP A 141 -15.84 10.57 25.69
CA ASP A 141 -17.20 11.00 25.35
C ASP A 141 -18.21 9.84 25.40
N GLY A 142 -17.73 8.60 25.58
CA GLY A 142 -18.54 7.38 25.48
C GLY A 142 -19.03 7.07 24.06
N LYS A 143 -18.60 7.85 23.05
CA LYS A 143 -19.08 7.78 21.67
C LYS A 143 -17.93 7.96 20.68
N PHE A 144 -17.91 7.15 19.63
CA PHE A 144 -16.99 7.36 18.53
C PHE A 144 -17.44 8.54 17.67
N ILE A 145 -16.76 9.69 17.80
CA ILE A 145 -17.07 10.91 17.05
C ILE A 145 -15.98 11.12 15.98
N ALA A 146 -16.42 11.27 14.74
CA ALA A 146 -15.55 11.54 13.59
C ALA A 146 -15.09 13.01 13.51
N ALA A 147 -14.82 13.66 14.66
CA ALA A 147 -14.69 15.12 14.77
C ALA A 147 -13.59 15.72 13.88
N ASN A 148 -12.60 14.92 13.49
CA ASN A 148 -11.49 15.33 12.62
C ASN A 148 -11.37 14.50 11.33
N HIS A 149 -12.42 13.76 10.95
CA HIS A 149 -12.34 12.83 9.82
C HIS A 149 -12.04 13.53 8.49
N HIS A 150 -12.62 14.71 8.24
CA HIS A 150 -12.33 15.48 7.03
C HIS A 150 -10.87 15.93 6.95
N ALA A 151 -10.31 16.42 8.06
CA ALA A 151 -8.90 16.82 8.10
C ALA A 151 -7.96 15.61 7.94
N ALA A 152 -8.32 14.45 8.49
CA ALA A 152 -7.57 13.21 8.30
C ALA A 152 -7.64 12.71 6.84
N ASP A 153 -8.81 12.80 6.20
CA ASP A 153 -9.02 12.42 4.81
C ASP A 153 -8.14 13.24 3.85
N GLU A 154 -8.05 14.56 4.06
CA GLU A 154 -7.15 15.42 3.26
C GLU A 154 -5.67 15.09 3.47
N LYS A 155 -5.25 14.74 4.70
CA LYS A 155 -3.89 14.26 4.97
C LYS A 155 -3.60 12.93 4.27
N ILE A 156 -4.56 12.00 4.31
CA ILE A 156 -4.44 10.69 3.63
C ILE A 156 -4.33 10.89 2.13
N LYS A 157 -5.16 11.73 1.51
CA LYS A 157 -5.06 12.08 0.08
C LYS A 157 -3.68 12.62 -0.28
N THR A 158 -3.20 13.58 0.49
CA THR A 158 -1.86 14.17 0.30
C THR A 158 -0.75 13.12 0.41
N SER A 159 -0.86 12.20 1.38
CA SER A 159 0.10 11.10 1.56
C SER A 159 0.07 10.11 0.40
N ILE A 160 -1.10 9.81 -0.16
CA ILE A 160 -1.26 8.94 -1.34
C ILE A 160 -0.67 9.60 -2.59
N ASP A 161 -0.82 10.91 -2.76
CA ASP A 161 -0.20 11.65 -3.85
C ASP A 161 1.34 11.60 -3.73
N TYR A 162 1.87 11.81 -2.52
CA TYR A 162 3.30 11.68 -2.24
C TYR A 162 3.84 10.26 -2.50
N LEU A 163 3.09 9.23 -2.13
CA LEU A 163 3.41 7.83 -2.43
C LEU A 163 3.45 7.58 -3.94
N THR A 164 2.47 8.11 -4.67
CA THR A 164 2.39 8.00 -6.13
C THR A 164 3.59 8.66 -6.80
N ASP A 165 3.99 9.84 -6.35
CA ASP A 165 5.17 10.53 -6.87
C ASP A 165 6.47 9.80 -6.52
N SER A 166 6.57 9.24 -5.31
CA SER A 166 7.70 8.42 -4.89
C SER A 166 7.85 7.17 -5.77
N ILE A 167 6.75 6.52 -6.14
CA ILE A 167 6.75 5.39 -7.08
C ILE A 167 7.18 5.83 -8.47
N ARG A 168 6.67 6.96 -8.97
CA ARG A 168 7.05 7.49 -10.29
C ARG A 168 8.54 7.79 -10.39
N GLU A 169 9.12 8.36 -9.34
CA GLU A 169 10.56 8.62 -9.28
C GLU A 169 11.36 7.32 -9.24
N ASP A 170 10.94 6.37 -8.40
CA ASP A 170 11.60 5.09 -8.21
C ASP A 170 11.59 4.20 -9.47
N LEU A 171 10.57 4.33 -10.32
CA LEU A 171 10.48 3.62 -11.60
C LEU A 171 11.22 4.31 -12.76
N LYS A 172 11.66 5.56 -12.60
CA LYS A 172 12.51 6.25 -13.59
C LYS A 172 13.99 5.91 -13.44
N CYS A 173 14.40 5.42 -12.27
CA CYS A 173 15.77 5.03 -11.93
C CYS A 173 16.02 3.55 -12.24
#